data_AF-A0A7C7ERI9-F1
#
_entry.id   AF-A0A7C7ERI9-F1
#
_cell.length_a   1.000
_cell.length_b   1.000
_cell.length_c   1.000
_cell.angle_alpha   90.00
_cell.angle_beta   90.00
_cell.angle_gamma   90.00
#
_symmetry.space_group_name_H-M   'P 1'
#
loop_
_entity.id
_entity.type
_entity.pdbx_description
1 polymer ?
#
loop_
_entity_poly.entity_id
_entity_poly.type
_entity_poly.pdbx_seq_one_letter_code
_entity_poly.pdbx_strand_id
1 'polypeptide(L)'
;MERDRYLKRANYRLIEEEIRCYHETKKMLEELRDDVIEGTSKVDGPRAEGQVGDPTGNKAIKLTAIALSEAGKRVAAIEKALEQTGRADDPRRLQSIEMKFFQGYYTDQGIANRLGVADSTVRRWRRDFVCLVAEKLGWPV
;
A
#
# COMPACT_ATOMS: atom_id res chain seq x y z
N MET A 1 -8.96 -20.31 18.32
CA MET A 1 -7.63 -19.77 18.66
C MET A 1 -6.60 -19.91 17.53
N GLU A 2 -6.54 -21.03 16.81
CA GLU A 2 -5.50 -21.24 15.76
C GLU A 2 -5.73 -20.44 14.46
N ARG A 3 -6.99 -20.34 13.99
CA ARG A 3 -7.37 -19.55 12.80
C ARG A 3 -7.02 -18.06 12.92
N ASP A 4 -7.20 -17.47 14.10
CA ASP A 4 -6.87 -16.05 14.36
C ASP A 4 -5.37 -15.78 14.23
N ARG A 5 -4.53 -16.68 14.76
CA ARG A 5 -3.07 -16.58 14.65
C ARG A 5 -2.59 -16.71 13.20
N TYR A 6 -3.22 -17.60 12.42
CA TYR A 6 -2.92 -17.75 11.00
C TYR A 6 -3.28 -16.47 10.23
N LEU A 7 -4.48 -15.92 10.45
CA LEU A 7 -4.95 -14.70 9.79
C LEU A 7 -4.03 -13.50 10.07
N LYS A 8 -3.64 -13.29 11.33
CA LYS A 8 -2.69 -12.23 11.71
C LYS A 8 -1.35 -12.34 10.99
N ARG A 9 -0.80 -13.56 10.91
CA ARG A 9 0.46 -13.82 10.17
C ARG A 9 0.31 -13.59 8.67
N ALA A 10 -0.81 -13.99 8.08
CA ALA A 10 -1.09 -13.78 6.67
C ALA A 10 -1.21 -12.28 6.36
N ASN A 11 -1.96 -11.54 7.18
CA ASN A 11 -2.10 -10.09 7.07
C ASN A 11 -0.76 -9.37 7.22
N TYR A 12 0.06 -9.77 8.19
CA TYR A 12 1.39 -9.19 8.39
C TYR A 12 2.26 -9.33 7.13
N ARG A 13 2.28 -10.53 6.54
CA ARG A 13 3.03 -10.78 5.29
C ARG A 13 2.46 -9.99 4.12
N LEU A 14 1.14 -9.96 3.98
CA LEU A 14 0.47 -9.21 2.93
C LEU A 14 0.85 -7.73 3.01
N ILE A 15 0.79 -7.13 4.20
CA ILE A 15 1.16 -5.72 4.40
C ILE A 15 2.64 -5.49 4.08
N GLU A 16 3.55 -6.40 4.47
CA GLU A 16 4.96 -6.28 4.08
C GLU A 16 5.15 -6.27 2.56
N GLU A 17 4.43 -7.11 1.80
CA GLU A 17 4.48 -7.08 0.34
C GLU A 17 3.88 -5.78 -0.23
N GLU A 18 2.74 -5.32 0.29
CA GLU A 18 2.11 -4.07 -0.15
C GLU A 18 3.05 -2.87 0.08
N ILE A 19 3.81 -2.85 1.18
CA ILE A 19 4.83 -1.84 1.43
C ILE A 19 5.96 -1.93 0.39
N ARG A 20 6.44 -3.14 0.05
CA ARG A 20 7.48 -3.31 -0.99
C ARG A 20 7.01 -2.80 -2.35
N CYS A 21 5.77 -3.11 -2.71
CA CYS A 21 5.15 -2.71 -3.97
C CYS A 21 4.57 -1.28 -3.94
N TYR A 22 4.81 -0.50 -2.88
CA TYR A 22 4.23 0.83 -2.70
C TYR A 22 4.49 1.75 -3.89
N HIS A 23 5.75 1.87 -4.33
CA HIS A 23 6.12 2.78 -5.42
C HIS A 23 5.46 2.40 -6.75
N GLU A 24 5.40 1.10 -7.05
CA GLU A 24 4.76 0.57 -8.25
C GLU A 24 3.25 0.81 -8.21
N THR A 25 2.61 0.49 -7.08
CA THR A 25 1.16 0.68 -6.89
C THR A 25 0.77 2.15 -6.96
N LYS A 26 1.58 3.03 -6.36
CA LYS A 26 1.37 4.48 -6.41
C LYS A 26 1.47 5.01 -7.84
N LYS A 27 2.52 4.61 -8.57
CA LYS A 27 2.70 5.00 -9.97
C LYS A 27 1.53 4.53 -10.85
N MET A 28 1.10 3.28 -10.69
CA MET A 28 -0.06 2.73 -11.40
C MET A 28 -1.34 3.54 -11.14
N LEU A 29 -1.58 3.96 -9.88
CA LEU A 29 -2.74 4.79 -9.55
C LEU A 29 -2.66 6.21 -10.11
N GLU A 30 -1.45 6.78 -10.18
CA GLU A 30 -1.21 8.09 -10.80
C GLU A 30 -1.46 8.03 -12.32
N GLU A 31 -0.91 7.02 -13.01
CA GLU A 31 -1.13 6.79 -14.45
C GLU A 31 -2.63 6.63 -14.76
N LEU A 32 -3.36 5.82 -13.97
CA LEU A 32 -4.80 5.66 -14.14
C LEU A 32 -5.60 6.95 -13.88
N ARG A 33 -5.15 7.77 -12.94
CA ARG A 33 -5.77 9.07 -12.67
C ARG A 33 -5.58 10.01 -13.85
N ASP A 34 -4.38 10.03 -14.42
CA ASP A 34 -4.05 10.87 -15.57
C ASP A 34 -4.80 10.41 -16.82
N ASP A 35 -4.89 9.10 -17.07
CA ASP A 35 -5.72 8.51 -18.14
C ASP A 35 -7.19 8.92 -18.03
N VAL A 36 -7.76 8.99 -16.83
CA VAL A 36 -9.14 9.45 -16.63
C VAL A 36 -9.29 10.94 -16.93
N ILE A 37 -8.31 11.76 -16.53
CA ILE A 37 -8.32 13.21 -16.77
C ILE A 37 -8.15 13.50 -18.27
N GLU A 38 -7.16 12.88 -18.92
CA GLU A 38 -6.85 13.06 -20.34
C GLU A 38 -7.87 12.38 -21.26
N GLY A 39 -8.39 11.23 -20.85
CA GLY A 39 -9.40 10.44 -21.55
C GLY A 39 -10.82 11.03 -21.50
N THR A 40 -11.02 12.18 -20.84
CA THR A 40 -12.30 12.93 -20.88
C THR A 40 -12.45 13.66 -22.23
N SER A 41 -12.36 12.93 -23.33
CA SER A 41 -12.75 13.38 -24.67
C SER A 41 -14.24 13.08 -24.87
N LYS A 42 -15.06 14.12 -24.78
CA LYS A 42 -16.51 14.20 -25.05
C LYS A 42 -17.17 12.96 -25.69
N VAL A 43 -18.03 12.28 -24.94
CA VAL A 43 -19.10 11.46 -25.52
C VAL A 43 -20.34 12.36 -25.68
N ASP A 44 -20.32 13.22 -26.69
CA ASP A 44 -21.54 13.90 -27.17
C ASP A 44 -22.13 13.04 -28.30
N GLY A 45 -23.03 12.13 -27.94
CA GLY A 45 -23.83 11.36 -28.88
C GLY A 45 -25.18 11.02 -28.26
N PRO A 46 -26.31 11.24 -28.95
CA PRO A 46 -27.64 11.04 -28.38
C PRO A 46 -27.84 9.58 -27.96
N ARG A 47 -28.33 9.39 -26.73
CA ARG A 47 -28.64 8.08 -26.14
C ARG A 47 -29.78 7.44 -26.93
N ALA A 48 -29.48 6.39 -27.70
CA ALA A 48 -30.48 5.60 -28.40
C ALA A 48 -31.34 4.82 -27.38
N GLU A 49 -32.66 5.01 -27.43
CA GLU A 49 -33.64 4.20 -26.72
C GLU A 49 -33.52 2.74 -27.17
N GLY A 50 -33.24 1.82 -26.23
CA GLY A 50 -33.17 0.37 -26.50
C GLY A 50 -31.87 -0.34 -26.14
N GLN A 51 -30.88 0.33 -25.53
CA GLN A 51 -29.66 -0.34 -25.09
C GLN A 51 -29.94 -1.34 -23.94
N VAL A 52 -29.95 -2.62 -24.26
CA VAL A 52 -29.87 -3.72 -23.30
C VAL A 52 -28.55 -3.57 -22.54
N GLY A 53 -28.61 -3.15 -21.28
CA GLY A 53 -27.41 -2.89 -20.48
C GLY A 53 -26.61 -4.17 -20.31
N ASP A 54 -25.36 -4.20 -20.75
CA ASP A 54 -24.46 -5.34 -20.58
C ASP A 54 -24.18 -5.56 -19.08
N PRO A 55 -24.80 -6.58 -18.45
CA PRO A 55 -24.65 -6.79 -17.02
C PRO A 55 -23.25 -7.33 -16.68
N THR A 56 -22.54 -7.91 -17.66
CA THR A 56 -21.18 -8.44 -17.49
C THR A 56 -20.18 -7.30 -17.52
N GLY A 57 -20.26 -6.42 -18.52
CA GLY A 57 -19.45 -5.20 -18.60
C GLY A 57 -19.63 -4.31 -17.36
N ASN A 58 -20.87 -4.10 -16.92
CA ASN A 58 -21.17 -3.32 -15.72
C ASN A 58 -20.60 -3.95 -14.42
N LYS A 59 -20.56 -5.28 -14.32
CA LYS A 59 -19.93 -5.98 -13.19
C LYS A 59 -18.41 -5.86 -13.22
N ALA A 60 -17.79 -5.99 -14.40
CA ALA A 60 -16.35 -5.82 -14.56
C ALA A 60 -15.90 -4.41 -14.16
N ILE A 61 -16.60 -3.37 -14.62
CA ILE A 61 -16.33 -1.97 -14.24
C ILE A 61 -16.40 -1.79 -12.72
N LYS A 62 -17.42 -2.34 -12.06
CA LYS A 62 -17.56 -2.26 -10.60
C LYS A 62 -16.43 -2.98 -9.86
N LEU A 63 -16.02 -4.17 -10.32
CA LEU A 63 -14.92 -4.92 -9.70
C LEU A 63 -13.60 -4.15 -9.80
N THR A 64 -13.31 -3.59 -10.97
CA THR A 64 -12.11 -2.76 -11.16
C THR A 64 -12.15 -1.53 -10.25
N ALA A 65 -13.29 -0.83 -10.16
CA ALA A 65 -13.44 0.32 -9.28
C ALA A 65 -13.20 -0.03 -7.79
N ILE A 66 -13.69 -1.19 -7.33
CA ILE A 66 -13.43 -1.67 -5.97
C ILE A 66 -11.95 -1.95 -5.76
N ALA A 67 -11.31 -2.67 -6.68
CA ALA A 67 -9.88 -3.01 -6.59
C ALA A 67 -9.00 -1.74 -6.54
N LEU A 68 -9.31 -0.74 -7.37
CA LEU A 68 -8.60 0.55 -7.38
C LEU A 68 -8.83 1.34 -6.09
N SER A 69 -10.06 1.34 -5.56
CA SER A 69 -10.36 1.99 -4.29
C SER A 69 -9.57 1.36 -3.14
N GLU A 70 -9.48 0.04 -3.09
CA GLU A 70 -8.70 -0.69 -2.08
C GLU A 70 -7.20 -0.41 -2.22
N ALA A 71 -6.65 -0.42 -3.44
CA ALA A 71 -5.25 -0.05 -3.69
C ALA A 71 -4.97 1.39 -3.21
N GLY A 72 -5.86 2.33 -3.49
CA GLY A 72 -5.76 3.72 -3.02
C GLY A 72 -5.77 3.84 -1.49
N LYS A 73 -6.63 3.08 -0.80
CA LYS A 73 -6.63 3.04 0.68
C LYS A 73 -5.30 2.52 1.25
N ARG A 74 -4.70 1.50 0.61
CA ARG A 74 -3.41 0.94 1.03
C ARG A 74 -2.27 1.94 0.84
N VAL A 75 -2.19 2.58 -0.32
CA VAL A 75 -1.21 3.65 -0.59
C VAL A 75 -1.36 4.77 0.44
N ALA A 76 -2.58 5.26 0.68
CA ALA A 76 -2.83 6.31 1.66
C ALA A 76 -2.48 5.91 3.10
N ALA A 77 -2.69 4.64 3.47
CA ALA A 77 -2.30 4.11 4.78
C ALA A 77 -0.77 4.08 4.93
N ILE A 78 -0.04 3.64 3.89
CA ILE A 78 1.42 3.62 3.86
C ILE A 78 1.98 5.04 3.94
N GLU A 79 1.45 6.00 3.18
CA GLU A 79 1.87 7.40 3.22
C GLU A 79 1.72 8.02 4.61
N LYS A 80 0.57 7.80 5.26
CA LYS A 80 0.34 8.25 6.64
C LYS A 80 1.30 7.60 7.63
N ALA A 81 1.60 6.32 7.46
CA ALA A 81 2.56 5.61 8.31
C ALA A 81 3.98 6.15 8.12
N LEU A 82 4.38 6.47 6.88
CA LEU A 82 5.67 7.09 6.57
C LEU A 82 5.78 8.48 7.21
N GLU A 83 4.75 9.32 7.06
CA GLU A 83 4.71 10.65 7.67
C GLU A 83 4.82 10.58 9.20
N GLN A 84 4.05 9.70 9.83
CA GLN A 84 4.10 9.51 11.28
C GLN A 84 5.46 8.94 11.75
N THR A 85 6.08 8.07 10.95
CA THR A 85 7.42 7.54 11.25
C THR A 85 8.50 8.60 11.08
N GLY A 86 8.36 9.51 10.10
CA GLY A 86 9.27 10.64 9.89
C GLY A 86 9.17 11.71 10.97
N ARG A 87 8.02 11.81 11.66
CA ARG A 87 7.84 12.68 12.83
C ARG A 87 8.41 12.08 14.14
N ALA A 88 8.91 10.85 14.12
CA ALA A 88 9.49 10.23 15.30
C ALA A 88 10.79 10.92 15.73
N ASP A 89 11.12 10.80 17.02
CA ASP A 89 12.29 11.46 17.61
C ASP A 89 13.63 10.99 17.00
N ASP A 90 13.67 9.75 16.47
CA ASP A 90 14.86 9.19 15.83
C ASP A 90 14.70 9.12 14.30
N PRO A 91 15.41 9.98 13.53
CA PRO A 91 15.34 9.98 12.07
C PRO A 91 15.88 8.68 11.45
N ARG A 92 16.71 7.91 12.18
CA ARG A 92 17.21 6.61 11.73
C ARG A 92 16.07 5.60 11.56
N ARG A 93 14.94 5.80 12.25
CA ARG A 93 13.76 4.95 12.12
C ARG A 93 13.22 5.00 10.69
N LEU A 94 12.96 6.20 10.15
CA LEU A 94 12.48 6.34 8.77
C LEU A 94 13.54 5.83 7.78
N GLN A 95 14.81 6.17 7.97
CA GLN A 95 15.90 5.67 7.13
C GLN A 95 15.95 4.14 7.10
N SER A 96 15.70 3.48 8.24
CA SER A 96 15.67 2.01 8.30
C SER A 96 14.55 1.41 7.43
N ILE A 97 13.39 2.05 7.38
CA ILE A 97 12.24 1.62 6.57
C ILE A 97 12.54 1.83 5.09
N GLU A 98 13.06 3.01 4.73
CA GLU A 98 13.46 3.32 3.35
C GLU A 98 14.52 2.33 2.84
N MET A 99 15.56 2.07 3.64
CA MET A 99 16.60 1.09 3.31
C MET A 99 16.02 -0.31 3.16
N LYS A 100 15.08 -0.70 4.04
CA LYS A 100 14.54 -2.06 4.06
C LYS A 100 13.61 -2.34 2.90
N PHE A 101 12.71 -1.40 2.58
CA PHE A 101 11.59 -1.65 1.68
C PHE A 101 11.76 -0.99 0.30
N PHE A 102 12.47 0.13 0.20
CA PHE A 102 12.52 0.92 -1.04
C PHE A 102 13.88 0.87 -1.74
N GLN A 103 14.99 0.72 -1.00
CA GLN A 103 16.34 0.74 -1.58
C GLN A 103 16.89 -0.66 -1.92
N GLY A 104 16.19 -1.72 -1.52
CA GLY A 104 16.52 -3.11 -1.88
C GLY A 104 17.71 -3.73 -1.15
N TYR A 105 17.61 -5.04 -0.90
CA TYR A 105 18.65 -5.99 -0.43
C TYR A 105 19.43 -5.72 0.86
N TYR A 106 19.05 -4.74 1.69
CA TYR A 106 19.65 -4.66 3.02
C TYR A 106 19.08 -5.72 3.98
N THR A 107 19.97 -6.56 4.48
CA THR A 107 19.68 -7.42 5.64
C THR A 107 19.46 -6.57 6.88
N ASP A 108 18.72 -7.07 7.86
CA ASP A 108 18.47 -6.35 9.11
C ASP A 108 19.80 -5.95 9.78
N GLN A 109 20.78 -6.85 9.74
CA GLN A 109 22.14 -6.61 10.21
C GLN A 109 22.87 -5.55 9.38
N GLY A 110 22.72 -5.53 8.06
CA GLY A 110 23.31 -4.50 7.20
C GLY A 110 22.79 -3.10 7.51
N ILE A 111 21.47 -2.99 7.72
CA ILE A 111 20.83 -1.73 8.16
C ILE A 111 21.35 -1.33 9.54
N ALA A 112 21.39 -2.28 10.48
CA ALA A 112 21.85 -2.05 11.85
C ALA A 112 23.28 -1.50 11.88
N ASN A 113 24.19 -2.14 11.13
CA ASN A 113 25.58 -1.70 10.99
C ASN A 113 25.68 -0.30 10.38
N ARG A 114 24.89 -0.01 9.34
CA ARG A 114 24.92 1.28 8.65
C ARG A 114 24.38 2.43 9.50
N LEU A 115 23.34 2.18 10.30
CA LEU A 115 22.70 3.17 11.17
C LEU A 115 23.34 3.24 12.57
N GLY A 116 24.29 2.35 12.88
CA GLY A 116 24.94 2.26 14.19
C GLY A 116 23.95 1.90 15.31
N VAL A 117 23.02 0.99 15.05
CA VAL A 117 22.00 0.53 16.00
C VAL A 117 22.04 -0.98 16.16
N ALA A 118 21.37 -1.51 17.18
CA ALA A 118 21.21 -2.96 17.33
C ALA A 118 20.26 -3.53 16.28
N ASP A 119 20.53 -4.75 15.83
CA ASP A 119 19.70 -5.52 14.90
C ASP A 119 18.27 -5.79 15.46
N SER A 120 18.15 -5.91 16.78
CA SER A 120 16.85 -5.95 17.48
C SER A 120 16.05 -4.65 17.29
N THR A 121 16.72 -3.49 17.28
CA THR A 121 16.09 -2.19 17.05
C THR A 121 15.52 -2.09 15.63
N VAL A 122 16.27 -2.54 14.62
CA VAL A 122 15.80 -2.57 13.22
C VAL A 122 14.57 -3.48 13.07
N ARG A 123 14.61 -4.68 13.66
CA ARG A 123 13.46 -5.60 13.65
C ARG A 123 12.23 -5.02 14.34
N ARG A 124 12.43 -4.33 15.47
CA ARG A 124 11.36 -3.65 16.19
C ARG A 124 10.77 -2.53 15.35
N TRP A 125 11.59 -1.64 14.79
CA TRP A 125 11.12 -0.55 13.95
C TRP A 125 10.34 -1.04 12.73
N ARG A 126 10.80 -2.11 12.08
CA ARG A 126 10.05 -2.76 10.99
C ARG A 126 8.69 -3.27 11.47
N ARG A 127 8.66 -4.02 12.57
CA ARG A 127 7.41 -4.55 13.13
C ARG A 127 6.45 -3.41 13.47
N ASP A 128 6.93 -2.39 14.17
CA ASP A 128 6.13 -1.24 14.60
C ASP A 128 5.57 -0.49 13.38
N PHE A 129 6.34 -0.39 12.29
CA PHE A 129 5.88 0.22 11.03
C PHE A 129 4.78 -0.61 10.36
N VAL A 130 4.95 -1.93 10.24
CA VAL A 130 3.93 -2.82 9.67
C VAL A 130 2.64 -2.79 10.51
N CYS A 131 2.76 -2.81 11.84
CA CYS A 131 1.62 -2.66 12.74
C CYS A 131 0.94 -1.29 12.59
N LEU A 132 1.70 -0.21 12.38
CA LEU A 132 1.13 1.11 12.14
C LEU A 132 0.32 1.15 10.84
N VAL A 133 0.82 0.55 9.75
CA VAL A 133 0.08 0.43 8.49
C VAL A 133 -1.19 -0.40 8.70
N ALA A 134 -1.10 -1.52 9.42
CA ALA A 134 -2.25 -2.36 9.73
C ALA A 134 -3.33 -1.61 10.53
N GLU A 135 -2.92 -0.79 11.51
CA GLU A 135 -3.82 0.06 12.29
C GLU A 135 -4.57 1.04 11.39
N LYS A 136 -3.88 1.70 10.45
CA LYS A 136 -4.52 2.62 9.50
C LYS A 136 -5.50 1.91 8.54
N LEU A 137 -5.26 0.62 8.26
CA LEU A 137 -6.14 -0.23 7.44
C LEU A 137 -7.26 -0.90 8.24
N GLY A 138 -7.19 -0.90 9.57
CA GLY A 138 -8.10 -1.65 10.45
C GLY A 138 -7.92 -3.16 10.38
N TRP A 139 -6.72 -3.65 10.04
CA TRP A 139 -6.44 -5.08 9.88
C TRP A 139 -5.80 -5.67 11.15
N PRO A 140 -6.19 -6.89 11.57
CA PRO A 140 -5.54 -7.56 12.69
C PRO A 140 -4.17 -8.12 12.26
N VAL A 141 -3.14 -7.85 13.06
CA VAL A 141 -1.76 -8.36 12.90
C VAL A 141 -1.14 -8.75 14.23
#